data_AF-A0A3M1GPZ6-F1
#
_entry.id   AF-A0A3M1GPZ6-F1
#
_cell.length_a   1.000
_cell.length_b   1.000
_cell.length_c   1.000
_cell.angle_alpha   90.00
_cell.angle_beta   90.00
_cell.angle_gamma   90.00
#
_symmetry.space_group_name_H-M   'P 1'
#
loop_
_entity.id
_entity.type
_entity.pdbx_description
1 polymer ?
#
loop_
_entity_poly.entity_id
_entity_poly.type
_entity_poly.pdbx_seq_one_letter_code
_entity_poly.pdbx_strand_id
1 'polypeptide(L)'
;MPQSPAAPRVSQDAAGAWRRRAWLLCAVACAVALSLLAPRPWPLGDGRWVLRHRGSIVLQAPVALVADKAARDRALATAQRVRATLFAPDRTTPRAPLRAEIVLDPALSPDTLPLASLRLSLVLPDGREELIPITRWDPARHAYRALRRPPVHGDVVLGLLGAVVVLWVSEAIPLWATALLVPVVAAASGAATARTTLAPFFHPIIALFLGSFLLAEAMTRWGLSRRVATAIVLLAGRSPRSLFAALLASSALLSMWMSNTASTAVLVPIALAVTEPLGSRAFCKAAVLGIAYAATVGGVGSAVGTPANPLALEFLTTFAGREAGFTTWFAYGLPFVLLFLPVVGFLLWRTMGVDLDPARFAESRRAARASWRELGAPRREEWLVSAIFVAVIALWLTSRWHGVHVGIVALGAAVVLALCGLSDDRDLMRIAWPSLVTFGGGLALGLLLTNAGLSDWIATRLEAFATLPSWVASTAVAGLALALTAVASNTATAAMLVPLAIPLAAVLHLDPARLVVLVAIASSIDFALVIGTPPTMIAYSTGLFSTTEIFRRGVVLDAIGILVLVTAVAACWHLLGVA
;
A
#
# COMPACT_ATOMS: atom_id res chain seq x y z
N MET A 1 19.63 -38.76 16.76
CA MET A 1 20.54 -38.23 17.80
C MET A 1 19.70 -37.57 18.89
N PRO A 2 19.91 -37.89 20.17
CA PRO A 2 19.07 -37.39 21.26
C PRO A 2 19.32 -35.89 21.51
N GLN A 3 18.24 -35.20 21.87
CA GLN A 3 18.20 -33.75 22.07
C GLN A 3 19.03 -33.33 23.30
N SER A 4 19.90 -32.34 23.10
CA SER A 4 20.61 -31.63 24.18
C SER A 4 19.63 -30.74 24.98
N PRO A 5 19.75 -30.63 26.31
CA PRO A 5 18.84 -29.83 27.14
C PRO A 5 19.04 -28.33 26.88
N ALA A 6 17.94 -27.63 26.61
CA ALA A 6 17.91 -26.19 26.37
C ALA A 6 18.35 -25.41 27.63
N ALA A 7 19.35 -24.52 27.47
CA ALA A 7 19.75 -23.54 28.47
C ALA A 7 18.59 -22.53 28.75
N PRO A 8 18.50 -21.96 29.96
CA PRO A 8 17.30 -21.23 30.41
C PRO A 8 17.13 -19.87 29.71
N ARG A 9 15.97 -19.69 29.06
CA ARG A 9 15.53 -18.49 28.28
C ARG A 9 15.13 -17.26 29.13
N VAL A 10 15.52 -17.17 30.40
CA VAL A 10 14.88 -16.22 31.34
C VAL A 10 15.39 -14.77 31.22
N SER A 11 16.58 -14.52 30.66
CA SER A 11 17.15 -13.15 30.60
C SER A 11 16.75 -12.32 29.37
N GLN A 12 16.40 -12.94 28.24
CA GLN A 12 15.96 -12.22 27.03
C GLN A 12 14.50 -11.75 27.13
N ASP A 13 13.66 -12.44 27.91
CA ASP A 13 12.24 -12.12 28.04
C ASP A 13 11.97 -10.85 28.88
N ALA A 14 12.79 -10.56 29.89
CA ALA A 14 12.63 -9.38 30.75
C ALA A 14 12.97 -8.06 30.02
N ALA A 15 14.07 -8.05 29.25
CA ALA A 15 14.46 -6.89 28.44
C ALA A 15 13.45 -6.64 27.30
N GLY A 16 12.92 -7.70 26.68
CA GLY A 16 11.84 -7.61 25.71
C GLY A 16 10.54 -7.08 26.33
N ALA A 17 10.20 -7.52 27.54
CA ALA A 17 9.01 -7.04 28.26
C ALA A 17 9.09 -5.55 28.63
N TRP A 18 10.25 -5.06 29.09
CA TRP A 18 10.43 -3.64 29.40
C TRP A 18 10.31 -2.76 28.14
N ARG A 19 10.96 -3.16 27.04
CA ARG A 19 10.85 -2.45 25.74
C ARG A 19 9.41 -2.40 25.24
N ARG A 20 8.67 -3.51 25.33
CA ARG A 20 7.24 -3.54 24.98
C ARG A 20 6.43 -2.57 25.85
N ARG A 21 6.65 -2.54 27.16
CA ARG A 21 5.97 -1.59 28.07
C ARG A 21 6.30 -0.14 27.73
N ALA A 22 7.56 0.17 27.42
CA ALA A 22 7.97 1.51 27.02
C ALA A 22 7.23 1.95 25.75
N TRP A 23 7.17 1.10 24.72
CA TRP A 23 6.44 1.42 23.49
C TRP A 23 4.93 1.54 23.68
N LEU A 24 4.32 0.73 24.55
CA LEU A 24 2.91 0.88 24.92
C LEU A 24 2.66 2.25 25.59
N LEU A 25 3.53 2.67 26.51
CA LEU A 25 3.45 3.99 27.13
C LEU A 25 3.65 5.11 26.10
N CYS A 26 4.60 4.97 25.17
CA CYS A 26 4.79 5.90 24.07
C CYS A 26 3.55 5.98 23.16
N ALA A 27 2.90 4.86 22.88
CA ALA A 27 1.67 4.83 22.08
C ALA A 27 0.54 5.58 22.78
N VAL A 28 0.36 5.37 24.09
CA VAL A 28 -0.64 6.10 24.90
C VAL A 28 -0.30 7.59 24.96
N ALA A 29 0.96 7.94 25.23
CA ALA A 29 1.40 9.34 25.28
C ALA A 29 1.21 10.05 23.93
N CYS A 30 1.54 9.39 22.82
CA CYS A 30 1.31 9.90 21.48
C CYS A 30 -0.19 10.06 21.20
N ALA A 31 -1.01 9.09 21.58
CA ALA A 31 -2.46 9.17 21.45
C ALA A 31 -3.02 10.38 22.20
N VAL A 32 -2.66 10.56 23.47
CA VAL A 32 -3.09 11.72 24.28
C VAL A 32 -2.62 13.04 23.66
N ALA A 33 -1.35 13.13 23.26
CA ALA A 33 -0.81 14.34 22.64
C ALA A 33 -1.57 14.70 21.34
N LEU A 34 -1.82 13.71 20.48
CA LEU A 34 -2.57 13.93 19.25
C LEU A 34 -4.06 14.20 19.49
N SER A 35 -4.70 13.58 20.48
CA SER A 35 -6.07 13.93 20.89
C SER A 35 -6.18 15.40 21.29
N LEU A 36 -5.18 15.94 22.00
CA LEU A 36 -5.15 17.34 22.43
C LEU A 36 -4.91 18.31 21.26
N LEU A 37 -4.19 17.88 20.22
CA LEU A 37 -3.93 18.67 19.01
C LEU A 37 -5.07 18.62 17.98
N ALA A 38 -6.05 17.74 18.18
CA ALA A 38 -7.12 17.52 17.23
C ALA A 38 -7.99 18.76 17.00
N PRO A 39 -8.53 18.93 15.78
CA PRO A 39 -9.47 20.00 15.49
C PRO A 39 -10.74 19.85 16.33
N ARG A 40 -11.13 20.93 17.02
CA ARG A 40 -12.37 20.96 17.78
C ARG A 40 -13.58 21.03 16.85
N PRO A 41 -14.71 20.41 17.21
CA PRO A 41 -15.96 20.52 16.48
C PRO A 41 -16.34 21.97 16.20
N TRP A 42 -17.05 22.21 15.10
CA TRP A 42 -17.56 23.53 14.78
C TRP A 42 -18.77 23.84 15.66
N PRO A 43 -18.79 24.99 16.37
CA PRO A 43 -19.94 25.37 17.17
C PRO A 43 -21.12 25.74 16.26
N LEU A 44 -22.33 25.48 16.73
CA LEU A 44 -23.55 25.94 16.07
C LEU A 44 -23.74 27.44 16.34
N GLY A 45 -24.32 28.16 15.39
CA GLY A 45 -24.57 29.60 15.49
C GLY A 45 -24.18 30.35 14.22
N ASP A 46 -24.12 31.68 14.33
CA ASP A 46 -23.80 32.56 13.21
C ASP A 46 -22.29 32.72 13.02
N GLY A 47 -21.84 32.46 11.80
CA GLY A 47 -20.48 32.69 11.31
C GLY A 47 -20.47 33.56 10.05
N ARG A 48 -19.32 33.62 9.41
CA ARG A 48 -19.14 34.36 8.14
C ARG A 48 -18.14 33.68 7.22
N TRP A 49 -18.48 33.65 5.94
CA TRP A 49 -17.55 33.37 4.86
C TRP A 49 -16.67 34.58 4.61
N VAL A 50 -15.37 34.35 4.42
CA VAL A 50 -14.39 35.37 4.07
C VAL A 50 -13.56 34.84 2.90
N LEU A 51 -13.68 35.50 1.74
CA LEU A 51 -12.83 35.24 0.58
C LEU A 51 -11.73 36.30 0.53
N ARG A 52 -10.47 35.85 0.52
CA ARG A 52 -9.30 36.72 0.36
C ARG A 52 -8.58 36.47 -0.96
N HIS A 53 -8.10 37.54 -1.58
CA HIS A 53 -7.18 37.50 -2.72
C HIS A 53 -5.87 38.17 -2.30
N ARG A 54 -4.75 37.43 -2.32
CA ARG A 54 -3.43 37.92 -1.88
C ARG A 54 -3.45 38.63 -0.51
N GLY A 55 -4.29 38.14 0.41
CA GLY A 55 -4.43 38.68 1.77
C GLY A 55 -5.50 39.77 1.93
N SER A 56 -5.99 40.40 0.86
CA SER A 56 -7.07 41.38 0.92
C SER A 56 -8.44 40.71 0.87
N ILE A 57 -9.39 41.16 1.70
CA ILE A 57 -10.77 40.64 1.70
C ILE A 57 -11.46 41.14 0.43
N VAL A 58 -11.88 40.20 -0.42
CA VAL A 58 -12.63 40.47 -1.65
C VAL A 58 -14.13 40.35 -1.39
N LEU A 59 -14.52 39.42 -0.53
CA LEU A 59 -15.92 39.15 -0.26
C LEU A 59 -16.11 38.62 1.16
N GLN A 60 -17.20 39.05 1.80
CA GLN A 60 -17.65 38.53 3.09
C GLN A 60 -19.16 38.31 3.05
N ALA A 61 -19.62 37.15 3.54
CA ALA A 61 -21.04 36.80 3.57
C ALA A 61 -21.40 36.08 4.88
N PRO A 62 -22.54 36.38 5.50
CA PRO A 62 -22.97 35.68 6.72
C PRO A 62 -23.33 34.22 6.42
N VAL A 63 -23.19 33.35 7.42
CA VAL A 63 -23.59 31.95 7.37
C VAL A 63 -24.13 31.51 8.73
N ALA A 64 -25.25 30.80 8.76
CA ALA A 64 -25.72 30.10 9.95
C ALA A 64 -25.32 28.62 9.92
N LEU A 65 -24.65 28.15 10.98
CA LEU A 65 -24.35 26.74 11.23
C LEU A 65 -25.45 26.15 12.12
N VAL A 66 -26.41 25.46 11.49
CA VAL A 66 -27.59 24.89 12.14
C VAL A 66 -27.65 23.37 11.98
N ALA A 67 -28.21 22.67 12.96
CA ALA A 67 -28.32 21.21 12.95
C ALA A 67 -29.55 20.67 12.20
N ASP A 68 -30.59 21.49 12.00
CA ASP A 68 -31.87 21.09 11.42
C ASP A 68 -31.99 21.44 9.92
N LYS A 69 -32.49 20.48 9.13
CA LYS A 69 -32.73 20.60 7.69
C LYS A 69 -33.77 21.67 7.36
N ALA A 70 -34.84 21.81 8.15
CA ALA A 70 -35.86 22.81 7.90
C ALA A 70 -35.38 24.23 8.23
N ALA A 71 -34.54 24.38 9.27
CA ALA A 71 -33.85 25.63 9.57
C ALA A 71 -32.82 26.03 8.49
N ARG A 72 -32.11 25.05 7.92
CA ARG A 72 -31.18 25.25 6.79
C ARG A 72 -31.88 25.79 5.55
N ASP A 73 -33.02 25.21 5.17
CA ASP A 73 -33.73 25.60 3.94
C ASP A 73 -34.31 27.03 4.05
N ARG A 74 -34.67 27.47 5.27
CA ARG A 74 -35.04 28.88 5.55
C ARG A 74 -33.85 29.85 5.46
N ALA A 75 -32.67 29.47 5.95
CA ALA A 75 -31.47 30.31 5.89
C ALA A 75 -30.92 30.47 4.46
N LEU A 76 -31.13 29.48 3.58
CA LEU A 76 -30.73 29.54 2.18
C LEU A 76 -31.60 30.51 1.34
N ALA A 77 -32.84 30.75 1.74
CA ALA A 77 -33.76 31.61 1.02
C ALA A 77 -33.41 33.11 1.11
N THR A 78 -32.59 33.52 2.07
CA THR A 78 -32.28 34.93 2.39
C THR A 78 -30.92 35.43 1.85
N ALA A 79 -30.06 34.58 1.29
CA ALA A 79 -28.72 34.97 0.85
C ALA A 79 -28.71 35.56 -0.58
N GLN A 80 -28.79 36.88 -0.72
CA GLN A 80 -29.00 37.55 -2.01
C GLN A 80 -27.76 37.92 -2.85
N ARG A 81 -26.51 37.65 -2.42
CA ARG A 81 -25.32 37.98 -3.25
C ARG A 81 -24.21 36.90 -3.35
N VAL A 82 -24.27 35.83 -2.56
CA VAL A 82 -23.37 34.64 -2.66
C VAL A 82 -24.17 33.40 -2.30
N ARG A 83 -24.31 32.44 -3.23
CA ARG A 83 -25.00 31.16 -2.97
C ARG A 83 -24.05 30.11 -2.38
N ALA A 84 -23.53 30.37 -1.18
CA ALA A 84 -22.81 29.33 -0.43
C ALA A 84 -23.84 28.39 0.24
N THR A 85 -24.05 27.20 -0.34
CA THR A 85 -25.02 26.24 0.22
C THR A 85 -24.34 25.34 1.25
N LEU A 86 -24.35 25.73 2.53
CA LEU A 86 -23.73 24.92 3.57
C LEU A 86 -24.57 23.68 3.89
N PHE A 87 -23.97 22.51 3.70
CA PHE A 87 -24.49 21.25 4.20
C PHE A 87 -23.82 20.97 5.54
N ALA A 88 -24.44 21.39 6.65
CA ALA A 88 -24.05 20.90 7.96
C ALA A 88 -24.65 19.50 8.17
N PRO A 89 -23.89 18.53 8.71
CA PRO A 89 -24.45 17.24 9.09
C PRO A 89 -25.26 17.37 10.39
N ASP A 90 -26.34 16.61 10.46
CA ASP A 90 -26.99 16.23 11.71
C ASP A 90 -25.94 15.70 12.71
N ARG A 91 -26.12 15.99 14.00
CA ARG A 91 -25.29 15.47 15.12
C ARG A 91 -25.10 13.95 15.10
N THR A 92 -25.96 13.22 14.39
CA THR A 92 -25.98 11.74 14.37
C THR A 92 -25.47 11.10 13.07
N THR A 93 -25.29 11.87 11.98
CA THR A 93 -24.89 11.30 10.68
C THR A 93 -23.83 12.13 9.94
N PRO A 94 -22.53 11.79 10.06
CA PRO A 94 -21.47 12.42 9.29
C PRO A 94 -21.38 11.73 7.93
N ARG A 95 -22.03 12.27 6.90
CA ARG A 95 -21.76 11.81 5.52
C ARG A 95 -21.58 12.93 4.50
N ALA A 96 -22.19 14.09 4.69
CA ALA A 96 -22.09 15.16 3.69
C ALA A 96 -20.98 16.16 4.05
N PRO A 97 -19.95 16.33 3.18
CA PRO A 97 -19.02 17.44 3.33
C PRO A 97 -19.75 18.79 3.23
N LEU A 98 -19.27 19.79 3.97
CA LEU A 98 -19.67 21.18 3.76
C LEU A 98 -19.24 21.56 2.35
N ARG A 99 -20.20 21.88 1.48
CA ARG A 99 -19.94 22.43 0.15
C ARG A 99 -20.14 23.92 0.21
N ALA A 100 -19.22 24.68 -0.35
CA ALA A 100 -19.44 26.09 -0.61
C ALA A 100 -19.29 26.29 -2.13
N GLU A 101 -20.32 26.86 -2.75
CA GLU A 101 -20.27 27.32 -4.13
C GLU A 101 -20.21 28.85 -4.09
N ILE A 102 -19.10 29.40 -4.55
CA ILE A 102 -18.89 30.84 -4.61
C ILE A 102 -19.11 31.24 -6.06
N VAL A 103 -20.31 31.74 -6.35
CA VAL A 103 -20.61 32.38 -7.62
C VAL A 103 -20.02 33.78 -7.57
N LEU A 104 -19.07 34.07 -8.45
CA LEU A 104 -18.49 35.41 -8.60
C LEU A 104 -19.14 36.10 -9.80
N ASP A 105 -19.02 37.43 -9.84
CA ASP A 105 -19.42 38.22 -11.00
C ASP A 105 -18.72 37.68 -12.27
N PRO A 106 -19.42 37.51 -13.41
CA PRO A 106 -18.82 37.06 -14.68
C PRO A 106 -17.56 37.84 -15.11
N ALA A 107 -17.42 39.11 -14.68
CA ALA A 107 -16.22 39.91 -14.94
C ALA A 107 -14.96 39.42 -14.20
N LEU A 108 -15.12 38.58 -13.18
CA LEU A 108 -14.04 37.99 -12.37
C LEU A 108 -13.78 36.55 -12.82
N SER A 109 -13.05 36.39 -13.94
CA SER A 109 -12.64 35.09 -14.48
C SER A 109 -11.41 34.50 -13.74
N PRO A 110 -11.11 33.20 -13.89
CA PRO A 110 -9.85 32.61 -13.42
C PRO A 110 -8.59 33.34 -13.90
N ASP A 111 -8.67 34.09 -15.00
CA ASP A 111 -7.57 34.89 -15.54
C ASP A 111 -7.28 36.13 -14.69
N THR A 112 -8.31 36.68 -14.04
CA THR A 112 -8.19 37.84 -13.14
C THR A 112 -7.99 37.45 -11.67
N LEU A 113 -8.53 36.30 -11.26
CA LEU A 113 -8.43 35.75 -9.91
C LEU A 113 -8.01 34.26 -9.98
N PRO A 114 -6.72 33.95 -10.13
CA PRO A 114 -6.27 32.57 -10.18
C PRO A 114 -6.54 31.83 -8.86
N LEU A 115 -6.90 30.54 -8.95
CA LEU A 115 -7.15 29.67 -7.78
C LEU A 115 -6.07 29.76 -6.71
N ALA A 116 -4.80 29.81 -7.13
CA ALA A 116 -3.65 29.87 -6.23
C ALA A 116 -3.58 31.16 -5.39
N SER A 117 -4.20 32.26 -5.82
CA SER A 117 -4.21 33.53 -5.08
C SER A 117 -5.45 33.71 -4.20
N LEU A 118 -6.42 32.80 -4.30
CA LEU A 118 -7.66 32.82 -3.53
C LEU A 118 -7.55 31.95 -2.27
N ARG A 119 -8.07 32.48 -1.17
CA ARG A 119 -8.22 31.77 0.10
C ARG A 119 -9.64 31.98 0.61
N LEU A 120 -10.40 30.88 0.71
CA LEU A 120 -11.72 30.89 1.32
C LEU A 120 -11.61 30.41 2.76
N SER A 121 -12.14 31.19 3.68
CA SER A 121 -12.21 30.83 5.09
C SER A 121 -13.64 30.92 5.62
N LEU A 122 -13.97 30.03 6.54
CA LEU A 122 -15.16 30.08 7.37
C LEU A 122 -14.74 30.59 8.75
N VAL A 123 -15.19 31.79 9.12
CA VAL A 123 -15.08 32.27 10.52
C VAL A 123 -16.27 31.71 11.28
N LEU A 124 -15.97 30.87 12.27
CA LEU A 124 -16.93 30.20 13.13
C LEU A 124 -17.52 31.17 14.17
N PRO A 125 -18.67 30.80 14.80
CA PRO A 125 -19.28 31.58 15.87
C PRO A 125 -18.36 31.92 17.06
N ASP A 126 -17.38 31.05 17.35
CA ASP A 126 -16.39 31.25 18.41
C ASP A 126 -15.16 32.07 17.94
N GLY A 127 -15.24 32.68 16.75
CA GLY A 127 -14.19 33.52 16.17
C GLY A 127 -13.04 32.75 15.52
N ARG A 128 -13.01 31.41 15.62
CA ARG A 128 -11.99 30.61 14.93
C ARG A 128 -12.16 30.70 13.42
N GLU A 129 -11.04 30.85 12.72
CA GLU A 129 -11.03 30.88 11.27
C GLU A 129 -10.58 29.53 10.71
N GLU A 130 -11.42 28.93 9.87
CA GLU A 130 -11.23 27.61 9.28
C GLU A 130 -11.06 27.72 7.77
N LEU A 131 -9.89 27.36 7.25
CA LEU A 131 -9.63 27.36 5.81
C LEU A 131 -10.50 26.31 5.10
N ILE A 132 -11.24 26.72 4.06
CA ILE A 132 -12.04 25.82 3.24
C ILE A 132 -11.38 25.76 1.85
N PRO A 133 -10.66 24.67 1.52
CA PRO A 133 -9.91 24.58 0.28
C PRO A 133 -10.82 24.73 -0.95
N ILE A 134 -10.44 25.63 -1.86
CA ILE A 134 -11.11 25.77 -3.15
C ILE A 134 -10.59 24.66 -4.06
N THR A 135 -11.49 23.77 -4.46
CA THR A 135 -11.15 22.52 -5.17
C THR A 135 -11.09 22.68 -6.68
N ARG A 136 -12.03 23.43 -7.27
CA ARG A 136 -12.10 23.63 -8.73
C ARG A 136 -12.95 24.84 -9.11
N TRP A 137 -12.71 25.35 -10.32
CA TRP A 137 -13.61 26.24 -11.04
C TRP A 137 -14.64 25.41 -11.82
N ASP A 138 -15.90 25.83 -11.80
CA ASP A 138 -17.00 25.27 -12.59
C ASP A 138 -17.37 26.28 -13.70
N PRO A 139 -16.89 26.08 -14.96
CA PRO A 139 -17.12 27.04 -16.04
C PRO A 139 -18.60 27.22 -16.38
N ALA A 140 -19.40 26.15 -16.28
CA ALA A 140 -20.81 26.19 -16.64
C ALA A 140 -21.64 27.05 -15.68
N ARG A 141 -21.17 27.22 -14.44
CA ARG A 141 -21.86 27.96 -13.38
C ARG A 141 -21.17 29.27 -13.01
N HIS A 142 -20.04 29.59 -13.64
CA HIS A 142 -19.17 30.70 -13.24
C HIS A 142 -18.91 30.72 -11.72
N ALA A 143 -18.57 29.55 -11.15
CA ALA A 143 -18.46 29.40 -9.70
C ALA A 143 -17.23 28.61 -9.25
N TYR A 144 -16.63 29.06 -8.15
CA TYR A 144 -15.63 28.29 -7.43
C TYR A 144 -16.32 27.31 -6.48
N ARG A 145 -15.88 26.04 -6.48
CA ARG A 145 -16.35 25.03 -5.54
C ARG A 145 -15.29 24.77 -4.47
N ALA A 146 -15.70 24.90 -3.22
CA ALA A 146 -14.89 24.55 -2.07
C ALA A 146 -15.56 23.46 -1.24
N LEU A 147 -14.76 22.56 -0.67
CA LEU A 147 -15.25 21.38 0.04
C LEU A 147 -14.45 21.20 1.33
N ARG A 148 -15.14 21.06 2.46
CA ARG A 148 -14.51 20.62 3.70
C ARG A 148 -15.48 19.90 4.62
N ARG A 149 -15.09 18.77 5.18
CA ARG A 149 -15.86 18.05 6.19
C ARG A 149 -15.62 18.69 7.57
N PRO A 150 -16.67 18.96 8.34
CA PRO A 150 -16.50 19.43 9.71
C PRO A 150 -15.82 18.33 10.55
N PRO A 151 -14.96 18.70 11.50
CA PRO A 151 -14.33 17.75 12.40
C PRO A 151 -15.38 17.16 13.36
N VAL A 152 -15.48 15.83 13.42
CA VAL A 152 -16.40 15.09 14.31
C VAL A 152 -15.61 13.97 14.97
N HIS A 153 -15.61 13.91 16.32
CA HIS A 153 -14.76 12.99 17.09
C HIS A 153 -13.28 13.00 16.67
N GLY A 154 -12.78 14.17 16.24
CA GLY A 154 -11.42 14.31 15.71
C GLY A 154 -10.35 14.00 16.76
N ASP A 155 -10.62 14.26 18.03
CA ASP A 155 -9.78 13.94 19.19
C ASP A 155 -9.55 12.44 19.35
N VAL A 156 -10.61 11.64 19.26
CA VAL A 156 -10.53 10.19 19.34
C VAL A 156 -9.77 9.64 18.14
N VAL A 157 -10.16 10.05 16.93
CA VAL A 157 -9.62 9.44 15.70
C VAL A 157 -8.16 9.85 15.47
N LEU A 158 -7.77 11.08 15.79
CA LEU A 158 -6.37 11.52 15.68
C LEU A 158 -5.48 10.89 16.75
N GLY A 159 -5.99 10.76 17.99
CA GLY A 159 -5.30 10.01 19.04
C GLY A 159 -5.12 8.53 18.67
N LEU A 160 -6.17 7.89 18.15
CA LEU A 160 -6.13 6.52 17.66
C LEU A 160 -5.11 6.35 16.52
N LEU A 161 -5.07 7.29 15.57
CA LEU A 161 -4.05 7.29 14.51
C LEU A 161 -2.64 7.28 15.13
N GLY A 162 -2.35 8.18 16.08
CA GLY A 162 -1.03 8.23 16.74
C GLY A 162 -0.66 6.94 17.45
N ALA A 163 -1.58 6.38 18.23
CA ALA A 163 -1.37 5.10 18.91
C ALA A 163 -1.07 3.99 17.91
N VAL A 164 -1.88 3.86 16.85
CA VAL A 164 -1.74 2.82 15.83
C VAL A 164 -0.41 2.96 15.08
N VAL A 165 -0.02 4.17 14.69
CA VAL A 165 1.28 4.48 14.07
C VAL A 165 2.42 4.02 14.96
N VAL A 166 2.42 4.39 16.25
CA VAL A 166 3.49 3.98 17.18
C VAL A 166 3.51 2.47 17.37
N LEU A 167 2.35 1.82 17.51
CA LEU A 167 2.25 0.36 17.71
C LEU A 167 2.66 -0.44 16.47
N TRP A 168 2.36 0.05 15.26
CA TRP A 168 2.77 -0.60 14.01
C TRP A 168 4.26 -0.40 13.72
N VAL A 169 4.84 0.76 14.04
CA VAL A 169 6.29 0.97 13.90
C VAL A 169 7.08 0.17 14.93
N SER A 170 6.64 0.19 16.18
CA SER A 170 7.38 -0.49 17.26
C SER A 170 7.16 -2.00 17.29
N GLU A 171 6.11 -2.50 16.64
CA GLU A 171 5.60 -3.87 16.76
C GLU A 171 5.51 -4.34 18.22
N ALA A 172 5.18 -3.41 19.14
CA ALA A 172 5.07 -3.70 20.58
C ALA A 172 4.00 -4.75 20.88
N ILE A 173 2.97 -4.81 20.03
CA ILE A 173 2.00 -5.89 19.90
C ILE A 173 1.92 -6.30 18.43
N PRO A 174 1.43 -7.51 18.11
CA PRO A 174 1.30 -7.97 16.72
C PRO A 174 0.45 -7.02 15.86
N LEU A 175 0.81 -6.85 14.58
CA LEU A 175 0.14 -5.93 13.65
C LEU A 175 -1.38 -6.13 13.56
N TRP A 176 -1.84 -7.39 13.62
CA TRP A 176 -3.25 -7.75 13.60
C TRP A 176 -3.98 -7.31 14.88
N ALA A 177 -3.31 -7.31 16.04
CA ALA A 177 -3.89 -6.87 17.30
C ALA A 177 -4.04 -5.34 17.32
N THR A 178 -3.04 -4.61 16.83
CA THR A 178 -3.13 -3.16 16.60
C THR A 178 -4.27 -2.83 15.61
N ALA A 179 -4.43 -3.62 14.55
CA ALA A 179 -5.53 -3.44 13.60
C ALA A 179 -6.92 -3.63 14.24
N LEU A 180 -7.07 -4.60 15.15
CA LEU A 180 -8.31 -4.81 15.92
C LEU A 180 -8.57 -3.73 16.97
N LEU A 181 -7.54 -3.01 17.43
CA LEU A 181 -7.71 -1.87 18.34
C LEU A 181 -8.54 -0.75 17.67
N VAL A 182 -8.42 -0.58 16.35
CA VAL A 182 -9.12 0.45 15.58
C VAL A 182 -10.65 0.38 15.77
N PRO A 183 -11.33 -0.73 15.42
CA PRO A 183 -12.77 -0.83 15.60
C PRO A 183 -13.19 -0.82 17.08
N VAL A 184 -12.37 -1.37 17.98
CA VAL A 184 -12.68 -1.40 19.42
C VAL A 184 -12.73 0.00 20.00
N VAL A 185 -11.69 0.80 19.80
CA VAL A 185 -11.62 2.18 20.33
C VAL A 185 -12.66 3.07 19.66
N ALA A 186 -12.82 2.97 18.34
CA ALA A 186 -13.79 3.79 17.61
C ALA A 186 -15.24 3.49 18.00
N ALA A 187 -15.59 2.24 18.26
CA ALA A 187 -16.92 1.87 18.74
C ALA A 187 -17.14 2.25 20.21
N ALA A 188 -16.17 1.97 21.08
CA ALA A 188 -16.29 2.24 22.52
C ALA A 188 -16.39 3.74 22.84
N SER A 189 -15.74 4.59 22.05
CA SER A 189 -15.79 6.05 22.19
C SER A 189 -17.02 6.70 21.57
N GLY A 190 -17.83 5.94 20.82
CA GLY A 190 -18.95 6.48 20.04
C GLY A 190 -18.55 7.20 18.75
N ALA A 191 -17.25 7.22 18.39
CA ALA A 191 -16.78 7.86 17.17
C ALA A 191 -17.34 7.21 15.89
N ALA A 192 -17.67 5.93 15.93
CA ALA A 192 -18.35 5.22 14.86
C ALA A 192 -19.13 4.00 15.39
N THR A 193 -20.14 3.55 14.65
CA THR A 193 -20.92 2.35 15.02
C THR A 193 -20.12 1.06 14.79
N ALA A 194 -20.45 -0.01 15.52
CA ALA A 194 -19.85 -1.33 15.31
C ALA A 194 -19.97 -1.83 13.85
N ARG A 195 -21.13 -1.60 13.22
CA ARG A 195 -21.34 -1.95 11.79
C ARG A 195 -20.34 -1.20 10.90
N THR A 196 -20.15 0.10 11.11
CA THR A 196 -19.26 0.92 10.29
C THR A 196 -17.79 0.58 10.49
N THR A 197 -17.38 0.16 11.69
CA THR A 197 -15.98 -0.14 12.00
C THR A 197 -15.58 -1.57 11.71
N LEU A 198 -16.51 -2.53 11.77
CA LEU A 198 -16.25 -3.94 11.48
C LEU A 198 -16.44 -4.31 10.00
N ALA A 199 -17.33 -3.63 9.26
CA ALA A 199 -17.55 -3.91 7.84
C ALA A 199 -16.25 -3.92 6.99
N PRO A 200 -15.26 -3.03 7.22
CA PRO A 200 -14.00 -3.06 6.47
C PRO A 200 -13.20 -4.36 6.56
N PHE A 201 -13.38 -5.17 7.62
CA PHE A 201 -12.71 -6.47 7.77
C PHE A 201 -13.28 -7.57 6.86
N PHE A 202 -14.44 -7.34 6.27
CA PHE A 202 -15.11 -8.26 5.34
C PHE A 202 -15.19 -7.67 3.92
N HIS A 203 -14.28 -6.75 3.59
CA HIS A 203 -14.25 -6.14 2.27
C HIS A 203 -14.00 -7.18 1.16
N PRO A 204 -14.65 -7.08 -0.02
CA PRO A 204 -14.41 -7.96 -1.16
C PRO A 204 -12.93 -8.11 -1.57
N ILE A 205 -12.09 -7.12 -1.28
CA ILE A 205 -10.64 -7.24 -1.48
C ILE A 205 -10.04 -8.23 -0.48
N ILE A 206 -10.43 -8.26 0.79
CA ILE A 206 -9.96 -9.28 1.75
C ILE A 206 -10.35 -10.69 1.27
N ALA A 207 -11.53 -10.86 0.68
CA ALA A 207 -11.95 -12.10 0.04
C ALA A 207 -11.06 -12.51 -1.16
N LEU A 208 -10.62 -11.55 -1.98
CA LEU A 208 -9.64 -11.75 -3.05
C LEU A 208 -8.35 -12.37 -2.49
N PHE A 209 -7.83 -11.86 -1.36
CA PHE A 209 -6.61 -12.37 -0.74
C PHE A 209 -6.78 -13.74 -0.11
N LEU A 210 -7.88 -13.96 0.60
CA LEU A 210 -8.16 -15.26 1.21
C LEU A 210 -8.11 -16.36 0.15
N GLY A 211 -8.83 -16.18 -0.96
CA GLY A 211 -8.84 -17.15 -2.05
C GLY A 211 -7.48 -17.27 -2.76
N SER A 212 -6.78 -16.16 -2.98
CA SER A 212 -5.49 -16.19 -3.66
C SER A 212 -4.36 -16.79 -2.81
N PHE A 213 -4.39 -16.61 -1.49
CA PHE A 213 -3.44 -17.24 -0.57
C PHE A 213 -3.65 -18.75 -0.50
N LEU A 214 -4.90 -19.23 -0.51
CA LEU A 214 -5.20 -20.66 -0.59
C LEU A 214 -4.74 -21.24 -1.94
N LEU A 215 -4.96 -20.51 -3.03
CA LEU A 215 -4.45 -20.90 -4.35
C LEU A 215 -2.92 -20.98 -4.36
N ALA A 216 -2.22 -20.00 -3.81
CA ALA A 216 -0.76 -19.99 -3.71
C ALA A 216 -0.21 -21.12 -2.81
N GLU A 217 -0.89 -21.44 -1.70
CA GLU A 217 -0.53 -22.56 -0.85
C GLU A 217 -0.73 -23.89 -1.58
N ALA A 218 -1.84 -24.06 -2.33
CA ALA A 218 -2.06 -25.24 -3.16
C ALA A 218 -0.96 -25.40 -4.25
N MET A 219 -0.58 -24.31 -4.92
CA MET A 219 0.53 -24.33 -5.90
C MET A 219 1.86 -24.78 -5.28
N THR A 220 2.10 -24.39 -4.03
CA THR A 220 3.31 -24.75 -3.28
C THR A 220 3.26 -26.20 -2.81
N ARG A 221 2.14 -26.62 -2.21
CA ARG A 221 1.89 -27.98 -1.71
C ARG A 221 2.04 -29.04 -2.80
N TRP A 222 1.50 -28.78 -3.98
CA TRP A 222 1.51 -29.72 -5.10
C TRP A 222 2.74 -29.59 -6.00
N GLY A 223 3.71 -28.74 -5.65
CA GLY A 223 4.99 -28.64 -6.34
C GLY A 223 4.97 -27.90 -7.69
N LEU A 224 3.82 -27.32 -8.07
CA LEU A 224 3.66 -26.55 -9.30
C LEU A 224 4.69 -25.40 -9.38
N SER A 225 4.85 -24.67 -8.27
CA SER A 225 5.83 -23.57 -8.15
C SER A 225 7.26 -24.02 -8.50
N ARG A 226 7.67 -25.21 -8.02
CA ARG A 226 9.00 -25.78 -8.27
C ARG A 226 9.16 -26.26 -9.71
N ARG A 227 8.09 -26.80 -10.31
CA ARG A 227 8.12 -27.20 -11.73
C ARG A 227 8.24 -25.99 -12.65
N VAL A 228 7.43 -24.96 -12.43
CA VAL A 228 7.47 -23.71 -13.22
C VAL A 228 8.85 -23.05 -13.10
N ALA A 229 9.40 -22.91 -11.89
CA ALA A 229 10.76 -22.41 -11.66
C ALA A 229 11.80 -23.17 -12.50
N THR A 230 11.80 -24.50 -12.38
CA THR A 230 12.79 -25.35 -13.05
C THR A 230 12.64 -25.31 -14.57
N ALA A 231 11.41 -25.26 -15.08
CA ALA A 231 11.13 -25.16 -16.51
C ALA A 231 11.69 -23.86 -17.10
N ILE A 232 11.47 -22.72 -16.45
CA ILE A 232 11.98 -21.42 -16.91
C ILE A 232 13.52 -21.43 -16.95
N VAL A 233 14.16 -21.95 -15.89
CA VAL A 233 15.63 -22.08 -15.82
C VAL A 233 16.16 -22.99 -16.95
N LEU A 234 15.47 -24.08 -17.29
CA LEU A 234 15.87 -24.96 -18.40
C LEU A 234 15.73 -24.32 -19.78
N LEU A 235 14.64 -23.57 -20.01
CA LEU A 235 14.38 -22.91 -21.29
C LEU A 235 15.40 -21.80 -21.56
N ALA A 236 15.71 -21.00 -20.54
CA ALA A 236 16.54 -19.80 -20.64
C ALA A 236 18.00 -20.00 -20.19
N GLY A 237 18.38 -21.12 -19.58
CA GLY A 237 19.77 -21.45 -19.21
C GLY A 237 20.62 -21.89 -20.40
N ARG A 238 20.85 -21.01 -21.39
CA ARG A 238 21.72 -21.26 -22.58
C ARG A 238 23.10 -20.64 -22.47
N SER A 239 23.23 -19.61 -21.66
CA SER A 239 24.49 -18.95 -21.31
C SER A 239 24.40 -18.45 -19.87
N PRO A 240 25.51 -18.07 -19.21
CA PRO A 240 25.45 -17.61 -17.84
C PRO A 240 24.62 -16.35 -17.60
N ARG A 241 24.67 -15.38 -18.53
CA ARG A 241 23.81 -14.19 -18.50
C ARG A 241 22.34 -14.56 -18.61
N SER A 242 22.04 -15.49 -19.52
CA SER A 242 20.66 -15.95 -19.74
C SER A 242 20.15 -16.79 -18.57
N LEU A 243 21.00 -17.59 -17.92
CA LEU A 243 20.67 -18.30 -16.67
C LEU A 243 20.38 -17.31 -15.54
N PHE A 244 21.23 -16.30 -15.37
CA PHE A 244 21.01 -15.27 -14.36
C PHE A 244 19.71 -14.50 -14.60
N ALA A 245 19.48 -14.03 -15.82
CA ALA A 245 18.22 -13.38 -16.20
C ALA A 245 17.02 -14.32 -15.98
N ALA A 246 17.14 -15.61 -16.28
CA ALA A 246 16.09 -16.60 -16.03
C ALA A 246 15.77 -16.76 -14.54
N LEU A 247 16.78 -16.78 -13.67
CA LEU A 247 16.61 -16.87 -12.22
C LEU A 247 15.89 -15.63 -11.67
N LEU A 248 16.29 -14.43 -12.11
CA LEU A 248 15.64 -13.18 -11.74
C LEU A 248 14.19 -13.13 -12.23
N ALA A 249 13.97 -13.43 -13.52
CA ALA A 249 12.63 -13.44 -14.11
C ALA A 249 11.73 -14.49 -13.46
N SER A 250 12.24 -15.69 -13.15
CA SER A 250 11.50 -16.73 -12.42
C SER A 250 11.10 -16.25 -11.04
N SER A 251 12.03 -15.62 -10.31
CA SER A 251 11.77 -15.11 -8.96
C SER A 251 10.70 -14.02 -8.97
N ALA A 252 10.83 -13.07 -9.89
CA ALA A 252 9.86 -11.99 -10.03
C ALA A 252 8.49 -12.52 -10.46
N LEU A 253 8.44 -13.41 -11.45
CA LEU A 253 7.18 -13.98 -11.94
C LEU A 253 6.48 -14.80 -10.87
N LEU A 254 7.18 -15.71 -10.19
CA LEU A 254 6.58 -16.50 -9.11
C LEU A 254 6.07 -15.58 -8.00
N SER A 255 6.86 -14.58 -7.62
CA SER A 255 6.49 -13.61 -6.59
C SER A 255 5.29 -12.72 -6.95
N MET A 256 4.90 -12.62 -8.23
CA MET A 256 3.63 -11.99 -8.59
C MET A 256 2.43 -12.84 -8.15
N TRP A 257 2.56 -14.15 -8.00
CA TRP A 257 1.43 -15.05 -7.77
C TRP A 257 1.46 -15.76 -6.42
N MET A 258 2.63 -15.79 -5.78
CA MET A 258 2.84 -16.27 -4.42
C MET A 258 3.54 -15.19 -3.59
N SER A 259 3.81 -15.46 -2.32
CA SER A 259 4.57 -14.52 -1.49
C SER A 259 6.04 -14.43 -1.90
N ASN A 260 6.64 -13.25 -1.70
CA ASN A 260 8.07 -13.01 -1.94
C ASN A 260 8.94 -14.05 -1.23
N THR A 261 8.57 -14.40 0.00
CA THR A 261 9.24 -15.42 0.82
C THR A 261 9.18 -16.81 0.19
N ALA A 262 8.01 -17.23 -0.28
CA ALA A 262 7.83 -18.54 -0.91
C ALA A 262 8.62 -18.65 -2.22
N SER A 263 8.56 -17.61 -3.06
CA SER A 263 9.32 -17.56 -4.32
C SER A 263 10.83 -17.72 -4.08
N THR A 264 11.35 -16.95 -3.12
CA THR A 264 12.78 -16.99 -2.75
C THR A 264 13.16 -18.36 -2.17
N ALA A 265 12.35 -18.92 -1.27
CA ALA A 265 12.62 -20.22 -0.65
C ALA A 265 12.66 -21.37 -1.66
N VAL A 266 11.85 -21.31 -2.72
CA VAL A 266 11.87 -22.31 -3.81
C VAL A 266 13.11 -22.16 -4.68
N LEU A 267 13.48 -20.93 -5.02
CA LEU A 267 14.52 -20.66 -6.02
C LEU A 267 15.94 -20.65 -5.48
N VAL A 268 16.18 -20.26 -4.22
CA VAL A 268 17.54 -20.22 -3.65
C VAL A 268 18.23 -21.59 -3.68
N PRO A 269 17.61 -22.70 -3.24
CA PRO A 269 18.23 -24.03 -3.36
C PRO A 269 18.53 -24.43 -4.80
N ILE A 270 17.64 -24.11 -5.74
CA ILE A 270 17.84 -24.37 -7.17
C ILE A 270 19.04 -23.56 -7.67
N ALA A 271 19.14 -22.29 -7.29
CA ALA A 271 20.24 -21.42 -7.66
C ALA A 271 21.58 -21.95 -7.15
N LEU A 272 21.65 -22.39 -5.90
CA LEU A 272 22.84 -23.02 -5.34
C LEU A 272 23.25 -24.24 -6.16
N ALA A 273 22.32 -25.16 -6.44
CA ALA A 273 22.59 -26.37 -7.23
C ALA A 273 23.05 -26.09 -8.68
N VAL A 274 22.49 -25.09 -9.35
CA VAL A 274 22.87 -24.76 -10.74
C VAL A 274 24.12 -23.88 -10.82
N THR A 275 24.47 -23.16 -9.75
CA THR A 275 25.65 -22.29 -9.71
C THR A 275 26.90 -23.00 -9.20
N GLU A 276 26.76 -24.04 -8.37
CA GLU A 276 27.86 -24.82 -7.82
C GLU A 276 28.82 -25.37 -8.90
N PRO A 277 28.36 -26.03 -9.98
CA PRO A 277 29.27 -26.54 -11.01
C PRO A 277 30.05 -25.47 -11.78
N LEU A 278 29.58 -24.21 -11.76
CA LEU A 278 30.28 -23.11 -12.42
C LEU A 278 31.55 -22.70 -11.66
N GLY A 279 31.66 -23.04 -10.37
CA GLY A 279 32.82 -22.74 -9.53
C GLY A 279 33.05 -21.24 -9.29
N SER A 280 32.10 -20.37 -9.64
CA SER A 280 32.19 -18.92 -9.47
C SER A 280 31.37 -18.47 -8.27
N ARG A 281 32.08 -18.15 -7.17
CA ARG A 281 31.45 -17.60 -5.96
C ARG A 281 30.75 -16.27 -6.23
N ALA A 282 31.31 -15.44 -7.11
CA ALA A 282 30.70 -14.18 -7.54
C ALA A 282 29.34 -14.40 -8.22
N PHE A 283 29.24 -15.39 -9.11
CA PHE A 283 27.98 -15.73 -9.79
C PHE A 283 26.95 -16.31 -8.82
N CYS A 284 27.36 -17.22 -7.93
CA CYS A 284 26.49 -17.77 -6.90
C CYS A 284 25.91 -16.66 -6.00
N LYS A 285 26.75 -15.71 -5.56
CA LYS A 285 26.31 -14.51 -4.83
C LYS A 285 25.33 -13.65 -5.65
N ALA A 286 25.63 -13.42 -6.92
CA ALA A 286 24.74 -12.63 -7.79
C ALA A 286 23.39 -13.31 -7.93
N ALA A 287 23.36 -14.61 -8.19
CA ALA A 287 22.15 -15.40 -8.33
C ALA A 287 21.30 -15.40 -7.05
N VAL A 288 21.88 -15.70 -5.89
CA VAL A 288 21.15 -15.79 -4.62
C VAL A 288 20.58 -14.43 -4.20
N LEU A 289 21.39 -13.36 -4.22
CA LEU A 289 20.89 -12.02 -3.86
C LEU A 289 19.93 -11.47 -4.92
N GLY A 290 20.21 -11.77 -6.19
CA GLY A 290 19.36 -11.39 -7.31
C GLY A 290 17.99 -12.02 -7.25
N ILE A 291 17.87 -13.29 -6.82
CA ILE A 291 16.58 -13.94 -6.57
C ILE A 291 15.82 -13.23 -5.45
N ALA A 292 16.47 -12.93 -4.33
CA ALA A 292 15.83 -12.24 -3.22
C ALA A 292 15.30 -10.85 -3.63
N TYR A 293 16.12 -10.04 -4.31
CA TYR A 293 15.70 -8.73 -4.78
C TYR A 293 14.64 -8.82 -5.88
N ALA A 294 14.76 -9.77 -6.80
CA ALA A 294 13.76 -10.01 -7.84
C ALA A 294 12.42 -10.45 -7.26
N ALA A 295 12.39 -11.22 -6.16
CA ALA A 295 11.13 -11.55 -5.48
C ALA A 295 10.47 -10.28 -4.94
N THR A 296 11.21 -9.45 -4.21
CA THR A 296 10.72 -8.16 -3.70
C THR A 296 10.19 -7.26 -4.82
N VAL A 297 10.92 -7.13 -5.93
CA VAL A 297 10.47 -6.36 -7.11
C VAL A 297 9.24 -7.00 -7.74
N GLY A 298 9.23 -8.31 -7.96
CA GLY A 298 8.13 -9.03 -8.60
C GLY A 298 6.82 -8.97 -7.81
N GLY A 299 6.88 -8.95 -6.48
CA GLY A 299 5.72 -8.82 -5.61
C GLY A 299 4.90 -7.55 -5.88
N VAL A 300 5.53 -6.48 -6.38
CA VAL A 300 4.85 -5.24 -6.78
C VAL A 300 3.99 -5.42 -8.04
N GLY A 301 4.34 -6.36 -8.92
CA GLY A 301 3.78 -6.49 -10.25
C GLY A 301 2.30 -6.88 -10.33
N SER A 302 1.79 -7.60 -9.33
CA SER A 302 0.39 -8.01 -9.26
C SER A 302 -0.26 -7.55 -7.96
N ALA A 303 -1.59 -7.44 -7.93
CA ALA A 303 -2.29 -7.06 -6.71
C ALA A 303 -2.07 -8.07 -5.56
N VAL A 304 -1.73 -9.33 -5.84
CA VAL A 304 -1.62 -10.39 -4.84
C VAL A 304 -0.20 -10.58 -4.30
N GLY A 305 0.82 -10.13 -5.04
CA GLY A 305 2.22 -10.44 -4.75
C GLY A 305 2.72 -9.93 -3.38
N THR A 306 2.36 -8.70 -2.99
CA THR A 306 2.74 -8.12 -1.69
C THR A 306 1.54 -7.49 -0.96
N PRO A 307 1.49 -7.53 0.39
CA PRO A 307 0.40 -6.98 1.18
C PRO A 307 0.07 -5.48 0.98
N ALA A 308 1.02 -4.65 0.54
CA ALA A 308 0.78 -3.22 0.33
C ALA A 308 -0.16 -2.93 -0.86
N ASN A 309 -0.06 -3.74 -1.91
CA ASN A 309 -0.77 -3.57 -3.17
C ASN A 309 -2.30 -3.55 -3.01
N PRO A 310 -2.93 -4.52 -2.32
CA PRO A 310 -4.37 -4.50 -2.18
C PRO A 310 -4.90 -3.42 -1.29
N LEU A 311 -4.15 -3.05 -0.26
CA LEU A 311 -4.51 -1.92 0.55
C LEU A 311 -4.59 -0.67 -0.33
N ALA A 312 -3.60 -0.45 -1.21
CA ALA A 312 -3.68 0.64 -2.18
C ALA A 312 -4.88 0.49 -3.14
N LEU A 313 -5.06 -0.68 -3.76
CA LEU A 313 -6.19 -0.93 -4.68
C LEU A 313 -7.55 -0.62 -4.06
N GLU A 314 -7.70 -0.97 -2.78
CA GLU A 314 -8.88 -0.67 -2.01
C GLU A 314 -9.06 0.82 -1.80
N PHE A 315 -7.99 1.51 -1.39
CA PHE A 315 -8.06 2.95 -1.18
C PHE A 315 -8.39 3.72 -2.47
N LEU A 316 -7.92 3.23 -3.63
CA LEU A 316 -8.31 3.76 -4.93
C LEU A 316 -9.82 3.62 -5.19
N THR A 317 -10.37 2.44 -4.87
CA THR A 317 -11.79 2.13 -5.11
C THR A 317 -12.70 2.88 -4.15
N THR A 318 -12.40 2.82 -2.86
CA THR A 318 -13.29 3.34 -1.81
C THR A 318 -13.17 4.84 -1.61
N PHE A 319 -11.98 5.42 -1.80
CA PHE A 319 -11.75 6.83 -1.46
C PHE A 319 -11.36 7.70 -2.66
N ALA A 320 -10.70 7.16 -3.69
CA ALA A 320 -10.37 7.91 -4.90
C ALA A 320 -11.45 7.82 -5.99
N GLY A 321 -12.48 6.98 -5.80
CA GLY A 321 -13.60 6.83 -6.75
C GLY A 321 -13.20 6.24 -8.10
N ARG A 322 -12.08 5.50 -8.17
CA ARG A 322 -11.63 4.79 -9.36
C ARG A 322 -11.98 3.32 -9.25
N GLU A 323 -12.67 2.76 -10.24
CA GLU A 323 -12.85 1.30 -10.34
C GLU A 323 -11.47 0.63 -10.53
N ALA A 324 -10.85 0.27 -9.42
CA ALA A 324 -9.53 -0.31 -9.40
C ALA A 324 -9.68 -1.81 -9.15
N GLY A 325 -9.48 -2.58 -10.21
CA GLY A 325 -9.50 -4.05 -10.17
C GLY A 325 -8.11 -4.64 -10.29
N PHE A 326 -8.07 -5.97 -10.37
CA PHE A 326 -6.83 -6.73 -10.57
C PHE A 326 -6.08 -6.31 -11.84
N THR A 327 -6.79 -6.07 -12.94
CA THR A 327 -6.24 -5.61 -14.23
C THR A 327 -5.69 -4.18 -14.14
N THR A 328 -6.37 -3.30 -13.40
CA THR A 328 -5.90 -1.94 -13.16
C THR A 328 -4.57 -1.94 -12.41
N TRP A 329 -4.39 -2.85 -11.44
CA TRP A 329 -3.11 -2.97 -10.73
C TRP A 329 -1.95 -3.35 -11.64
N PHE A 330 -2.14 -4.25 -12.61
CA PHE A 330 -1.09 -4.58 -13.57
C PHE A 330 -0.60 -3.35 -14.33
N ALA A 331 -1.49 -2.45 -14.74
CA ALA A 331 -1.11 -1.20 -15.38
C ALA A 331 -0.26 -0.29 -14.46
N TYR A 332 -0.41 -0.41 -13.14
CA TYR A 332 0.38 0.31 -12.17
C TYR A 332 1.71 -0.37 -11.83
N GLY A 333 1.68 -1.63 -11.41
CA GLY A 333 2.84 -2.36 -10.87
C GLY A 333 3.75 -2.98 -11.91
N LEU A 334 3.20 -3.50 -13.02
CA LEU A 334 4.00 -4.21 -14.03
C LEU A 334 5.06 -3.31 -14.70
N PRO A 335 4.78 -2.03 -15.05
CA PRO A 335 5.82 -1.14 -15.56
C PRO A 335 7.03 -1.02 -14.64
N PHE A 336 6.81 -0.94 -13.31
CA PHE A 336 7.91 -0.89 -12.36
C PHE A 336 8.75 -2.17 -12.42
N VAL A 337 8.12 -3.34 -12.44
CA VAL A 337 8.85 -4.62 -12.53
C VAL A 337 9.66 -4.71 -13.83
N LEU A 338 9.04 -4.38 -14.97
CA LEU A 338 9.69 -4.48 -16.28
C LEU A 338 10.88 -3.52 -16.43
N LEU A 339 10.80 -2.33 -15.82
CA LEU A 339 11.87 -1.33 -15.88
C LEU A 339 12.96 -1.56 -14.84
N PHE A 340 12.59 -1.94 -13.62
CA PHE A 340 13.54 -1.99 -12.50
C PHE A 340 14.23 -3.36 -12.36
N LEU A 341 13.59 -4.47 -12.74
CA LEU A 341 14.21 -5.80 -12.68
C LEU A 341 15.49 -5.91 -13.54
N PRO A 342 15.55 -5.39 -14.78
CA PRO A 342 16.79 -5.35 -15.55
C PRO A 342 17.88 -4.49 -14.88
N VAL A 343 17.51 -3.40 -14.21
CA VAL A 343 18.44 -2.53 -13.47
C VAL A 343 19.05 -3.28 -12.30
N VAL A 344 18.24 -4.00 -11.51
CA VAL A 344 18.72 -4.89 -10.44
C VAL A 344 19.71 -5.91 -10.98
N GLY A 345 19.34 -6.61 -12.07
CA GLY A 345 20.22 -7.60 -12.70
C GLY A 345 21.54 -7.01 -13.18
N PHE A 346 21.48 -5.87 -13.88
CA PHE A 346 22.67 -5.19 -14.40
C PHE A 346 23.62 -4.76 -13.27
N LEU A 347 23.09 -4.13 -12.21
CA LEU A 347 23.88 -3.66 -11.09
C LEU A 347 24.52 -4.81 -10.31
N LEU A 348 23.78 -5.88 -10.03
CA LEU A 348 24.34 -7.06 -9.36
C LEU A 348 25.42 -7.73 -10.21
N TRP A 349 25.17 -7.92 -11.51
CA TRP A 349 26.14 -8.51 -12.43
C TRP A 349 27.45 -7.71 -12.45
N ARG A 350 27.35 -6.38 -12.57
CA ARG A 350 28.51 -5.48 -12.63
C ARG A 350 29.24 -5.38 -11.29
N THR A 351 28.52 -5.18 -10.18
CA THR A 351 29.14 -4.91 -8.87
C THR A 351 29.67 -6.16 -8.16
N MET A 352 29.23 -7.36 -8.56
CA MET A 352 29.75 -8.61 -8.01
C MET A 352 30.93 -9.18 -8.80
N GLY A 353 31.31 -8.58 -9.92
CA GLY A 353 32.45 -9.03 -10.72
C GLY A 353 32.26 -10.43 -11.26
N VAL A 354 31.09 -10.71 -11.82
CA VAL A 354 30.77 -12.03 -12.39
C VAL A 354 31.68 -12.31 -13.59
N ASP A 355 32.68 -13.15 -13.37
CA ASP A 355 33.53 -13.75 -14.40
C ASP A 355 33.26 -15.26 -14.46
N LEU A 356 33.05 -15.77 -15.67
CA LEU A 356 32.57 -17.13 -15.91
C LEU A 356 33.21 -17.75 -17.12
N ASP A 357 33.76 -18.93 -16.90
CA ASP A 357 34.20 -19.84 -17.96
C ASP A 357 32.98 -20.47 -18.66
N PRO A 358 32.75 -20.17 -19.95
CA PRO A 358 31.65 -20.76 -20.71
C PRO A 358 31.72 -22.29 -20.80
N ALA A 359 32.91 -22.90 -20.67
CA ALA A 359 33.08 -24.35 -20.77
C ALA A 359 32.39 -25.11 -19.61
N ARG A 360 32.33 -24.50 -18.42
CA ARG A 360 31.66 -25.08 -17.23
C ARG A 360 30.13 -25.01 -17.30
N PHE A 361 29.58 -24.29 -18.28
CA PHE A 361 28.13 -24.11 -18.41
C PHE A 361 27.39 -25.40 -18.78
N ALA A 362 28.06 -26.34 -19.45
CA ALA A 362 27.50 -27.66 -19.75
C ALA A 362 27.15 -28.47 -18.48
N GLU A 363 27.86 -28.24 -17.37
CA GLU A 363 27.61 -28.92 -16.09
C GLU A 363 26.46 -28.29 -15.31
N SER A 364 26.36 -26.95 -15.30
CA SER A 364 25.20 -26.23 -14.75
C SER A 364 23.89 -26.68 -15.39
N ARG A 365 23.89 -26.86 -16.72
CA ARG A 365 22.72 -27.40 -17.44
C ARG A 365 22.42 -28.86 -17.09
N ARG A 366 23.44 -29.68 -16.80
CA ARG A 366 23.24 -31.05 -16.30
C ARG A 366 22.60 -31.04 -14.90
N ALA A 367 23.03 -30.15 -14.01
CA ALA A 367 22.43 -29.98 -12.69
C ALA A 367 20.96 -29.55 -12.78
N ALA A 368 20.63 -28.55 -13.60
CA ALA A 368 19.24 -28.13 -13.81
C ALA A 368 18.35 -29.26 -14.38
N ARG A 369 18.90 -30.08 -15.29
CA ARG A 369 18.20 -31.26 -15.84
C ARG A 369 18.03 -32.36 -14.79
N ALA A 370 18.98 -32.53 -13.87
CA ALA A 370 18.85 -33.46 -12.76
C ALA A 370 17.68 -33.06 -11.85
N SER A 371 17.60 -31.78 -11.45
CA SER A 371 16.48 -31.26 -10.67
C SER A 371 15.13 -31.45 -11.37
N TRP A 372 15.06 -31.30 -12.69
CA TRP A 372 13.84 -31.59 -13.45
C TRP A 372 13.47 -33.07 -13.47
N ARG A 373 14.47 -33.96 -13.59
CA ARG A 373 14.25 -35.41 -13.56
C ARG A 373 13.74 -35.88 -12.19
N GLU A 374 14.24 -35.27 -11.10
CA GLU A 374 13.74 -35.54 -9.74
C GLU A 374 12.25 -35.19 -9.56
N LEU A 375 11.72 -34.22 -10.31
CA LEU A 375 10.30 -33.86 -10.26
C LEU A 375 9.38 -34.91 -10.91
N GLY A 376 9.92 -35.80 -11.74
CA GLY A 376 9.16 -36.81 -12.46
C GLY A 376 8.08 -36.22 -13.41
N ALA A 377 7.17 -37.08 -13.86
CA ALA A 377 6.00 -36.67 -14.63
C ALA A 377 5.03 -35.83 -13.77
N PRO A 378 4.36 -34.81 -14.35
CA PRO A 378 3.38 -34.02 -13.63
C PRO A 378 2.25 -34.91 -13.11
N ARG A 379 1.93 -34.75 -11.82
CA ARG A 379 0.85 -35.51 -11.18
C ARG A 379 -0.51 -34.92 -11.58
N ARG A 380 -1.59 -35.67 -11.34
CA ARG A 380 -2.96 -35.21 -11.66
C ARG A 380 -3.30 -33.93 -10.91
N GLU A 381 -2.90 -33.86 -9.65
CA GLU A 381 -3.14 -32.73 -8.75
C GLU A 381 -2.40 -31.48 -9.24
N GLU A 382 -1.19 -31.64 -9.74
CA GLU A 382 -0.42 -30.53 -10.33
C GLU A 382 -1.11 -29.96 -11.57
N TRP A 383 -1.67 -30.81 -12.42
CA TRP A 383 -2.47 -30.41 -13.58
C TRP A 383 -3.78 -29.72 -13.17
N LEU A 384 -4.48 -30.24 -12.17
CA LEU A 384 -5.73 -29.65 -11.68
C LEU A 384 -5.49 -28.26 -11.08
N VAL A 385 -4.46 -28.11 -10.23
CA VAL A 385 -4.08 -26.79 -9.68
C VAL A 385 -3.72 -25.82 -10.80
N SER A 386 -2.98 -26.28 -11.82
CA SER A 386 -2.66 -25.44 -13.00
C SER A 386 -3.91 -25.00 -13.75
N ALA A 387 -4.86 -25.91 -13.97
CA ALA A 387 -6.11 -25.59 -14.65
C ALA A 387 -6.95 -24.58 -13.85
N ILE A 388 -7.06 -24.75 -12.53
CA ILE A 388 -7.75 -23.81 -11.63
C ILE A 388 -7.06 -22.45 -11.68
N PHE A 389 -5.73 -22.41 -11.58
CA PHE A 389 -4.96 -21.17 -11.64
C PHE A 389 -5.19 -20.40 -12.96
N VAL A 390 -5.11 -21.08 -14.10
CA VAL A 390 -5.37 -20.48 -15.42
C VAL A 390 -6.82 -20.01 -15.55
N ALA A 391 -7.78 -20.78 -15.03
CA ALA A 391 -9.20 -20.39 -15.03
C ALA A 391 -9.45 -19.13 -14.18
N VAL A 392 -8.83 -19.03 -13.01
CA VAL A 392 -8.92 -17.83 -12.14
C VAL A 392 -8.38 -16.59 -12.85
N ILE A 393 -7.20 -16.71 -13.50
CA ILE A 393 -6.62 -15.60 -14.26
C ILE A 393 -7.56 -15.20 -15.40
N ALA A 394 -8.06 -16.16 -16.17
CA ALA A 394 -8.99 -15.88 -17.25
C ALA A 394 -10.22 -15.11 -16.74
N LEU A 395 -10.84 -15.57 -15.65
CA LEU A 395 -11.99 -14.91 -15.01
C LEU A 395 -11.66 -13.50 -14.50
N TRP A 396 -10.48 -13.27 -13.92
CA TRP A 396 -10.08 -11.90 -13.54
C TRP A 396 -9.91 -10.97 -14.74
N LEU A 397 -9.31 -11.46 -15.83
CA LEU A 397 -9.12 -10.69 -17.07
C LEU A 397 -10.46 -10.39 -17.76
N THR A 398 -11.43 -11.31 -17.69
CA THR A 398 -12.76 -11.15 -18.28
C THR A 398 -13.78 -10.51 -17.33
N SER A 399 -13.37 -10.06 -16.14
CA SER A 399 -14.26 -9.49 -15.12
C SER A 399 -15.16 -8.36 -15.63
N ARG A 400 -14.66 -7.55 -16.56
CA ARG A 400 -15.41 -6.48 -17.22
C ARG A 400 -16.58 -6.98 -18.09
N TRP A 401 -16.51 -8.22 -18.58
CA TRP A 401 -17.52 -8.79 -19.48
C TRP A 401 -18.61 -9.56 -18.74
N HIS A 402 -18.26 -10.32 -17.70
CA HIS A 402 -19.23 -11.11 -16.93
C HIS A 402 -19.69 -10.43 -15.63
N GLY A 403 -19.08 -9.33 -15.22
CA GLY A 403 -19.50 -8.53 -14.05
C GLY A 403 -19.30 -9.22 -12.69
N VAL A 404 -18.62 -10.36 -12.63
CA VAL A 404 -18.35 -11.06 -11.36
C VAL A 404 -17.16 -10.41 -10.69
N HIS A 405 -17.36 -9.98 -9.44
CA HIS A 405 -16.31 -9.33 -8.66
C HIS A 405 -15.11 -10.27 -8.44
N VAL A 406 -13.89 -9.74 -8.60
CA VAL A 406 -12.63 -10.52 -8.54
C VAL A 406 -12.45 -11.28 -7.22
N GLY A 407 -12.94 -10.74 -6.11
CA GLY A 407 -12.95 -11.41 -4.81
C GLY A 407 -13.86 -12.64 -4.76
N ILE A 408 -14.98 -12.64 -5.49
CA ILE A 408 -15.88 -13.80 -5.57
C ILE A 408 -15.24 -14.91 -6.40
N VAL A 409 -14.55 -14.56 -7.49
CA VAL A 409 -13.76 -15.51 -8.29
C VAL A 409 -12.72 -16.23 -7.42
N ALA A 410 -12.00 -15.49 -6.57
CA ALA A 410 -11.00 -16.06 -5.69
C ALA A 410 -11.59 -16.99 -4.62
N LEU A 411 -12.71 -16.61 -4.00
CA LEU A 411 -13.41 -17.50 -3.06
C LEU A 411 -13.94 -18.76 -3.76
N GLY A 412 -14.49 -18.61 -4.96
CA GLY A 412 -14.91 -19.75 -5.79
C GLY A 412 -13.75 -20.71 -6.06
N ALA A 413 -12.56 -20.19 -6.37
CA ALA A 413 -11.35 -21.00 -6.54
C ALA A 413 -10.97 -21.77 -5.27
N ALA A 414 -11.03 -21.13 -4.11
CA ALA A 414 -10.78 -21.80 -2.82
C ALA A 414 -11.77 -22.95 -2.57
N VAL A 415 -13.05 -22.75 -2.87
CA VAL A 415 -14.07 -23.80 -2.77
C VAL A 415 -13.77 -24.94 -3.74
N VAL A 416 -13.44 -24.65 -5.00
CA VAL A 416 -13.09 -25.67 -5.99
C VAL A 416 -11.84 -26.47 -5.56
N LEU A 417 -10.81 -25.80 -5.03
CA LEU A 417 -9.62 -26.47 -4.49
C LEU A 417 -9.97 -27.44 -3.37
N ALA A 418 -10.83 -27.03 -2.43
CA ALA A 418 -11.28 -27.89 -1.34
C ALA A 418 -12.11 -29.08 -1.86
N LEU A 419 -13.06 -28.85 -2.78
CA LEU A 419 -13.88 -29.90 -3.37
C LEU A 419 -13.07 -30.92 -4.18
N CYS A 420 -11.97 -30.50 -4.80
CA CYS A 420 -11.04 -31.39 -5.51
C CYS A 420 -10.05 -32.11 -4.58
N GLY A 421 -10.10 -31.90 -3.26
CA GLY A 421 -9.13 -32.46 -2.31
C GLY A 421 -7.72 -31.88 -2.46
N LEU A 422 -7.59 -30.70 -3.08
CA LEU A 422 -6.32 -30.02 -3.34
C LEU A 422 -5.94 -29.03 -2.23
N SER A 423 -6.87 -28.68 -1.36
CA SER A 423 -6.64 -27.85 -0.18
C SER A 423 -7.42 -28.38 1.03
N ASP A 424 -6.82 -28.31 2.22
CA ASP A 424 -7.42 -28.73 3.49
C ASP A 424 -7.26 -27.67 4.61
N ASP A 425 -7.78 -27.98 5.80
CA ASP A 425 -7.73 -27.10 6.97
C ASP A 425 -6.30 -26.68 7.35
N ARG A 426 -5.29 -27.50 7.05
CA ARG A 426 -3.89 -27.15 7.35
C ARG A 426 -3.40 -26.05 6.44
N ASP A 427 -3.80 -26.06 5.17
CA ASP A 427 -3.48 -24.99 4.23
C ASP A 427 -4.14 -23.67 4.66
N LEU A 428 -5.39 -23.76 5.13
CA LEU A 428 -6.10 -22.61 5.70
C LEU A 428 -5.37 -22.03 6.93
N MET A 429 -4.73 -22.86 7.76
CA MET A 429 -3.93 -22.36 8.90
C MET A 429 -2.57 -21.77 8.49
N ARG A 430 -2.11 -22.00 7.25
CA ARG A 430 -0.79 -21.54 6.75
C ARG A 430 -0.85 -20.21 6.02
N ILE A 431 -2.03 -19.72 5.67
CA ILE A 431 -2.18 -18.41 5.01
C ILE A 431 -1.83 -17.26 5.97
N ALA A 432 -1.55 -16.09 5.38
CA ALA A 432 -1.18 -14.89 6.13
C ALA A 432 -2.39 -14.18 6.77
N TRP A 433 -3.08 -14.85 7.71
CA TRP A 433 -4.18 -14.28 8.50
C TRP A 433 -3.86 -12.90 9.12
N PRO A 434 -2.66 -12.67 9.71
CA PRO A 434 -2.31 -11.36 10.23
C PRO A 434 -2.44 -10.24 9.21
N SER A 435 -2.01 -10.48 7.96
CA SER A 435 -2.10 -9.49 6.88
C SER A 435 -3.55 -9.15 6.54
N LEU A 436 -4.43 -10.17 6.45
CA LEU A 436 -5.86 -9.97 6.18
C LEU A 436 -6.53 -9.08 7.24
N VAL A 437 -6.25 -9.34 8.52
CA VAL A 437 -6.77 -8.55 9.65
C VAL A 437 -6.20 -7.13 9.62
N THR A 438 -4.91 -6.97 9.32
CA THR A 438 -4.27 -5.66 9.20
C THR A 438 -4.88 -4.81 8.09
N PHE A 439 -5.26 -5.39 6.95
CA PHE A 439 -5.98 -4.66 5.90
C PHE A 439 -7.31 -4.12 6.41
N GLY A 440 -8.11 -4.94 7.09
CA GLY A 440 -9.38 -4.51 7.69
C GLY A 440 -9.22 -3.33 8.64
N GLY A 441 -8.19 -3.36 9.51
CA GLY A 441 -7.90 -2.26 10.42
C GLY A 441 -7.43 -0.98 9.72
N GLY A 442 -6.59 -1.10 8.69
CA GLY A 442 -6.14 0.04 7.87
C GLY A 442 -7.30 0.72 7.13
N LEU A 443 -8.23 -0.07 6.60
CA LEU A 443 -9.45 0.43 5.96
C LEU A 443 -10.41 1.08 6.94
N ALA A 444 -10.61 0.46 8.11
CA ALA A 444 -11.38 1.08 9.18
C ALA A 444 -10.77 2.42 9.60
N LEU A 445 -9.45 2.50 9.73
CA LEU A 445 -8.74 3.74 10.08
C LEU A 445 -8.91 4.82 9.00
N GLY A 446 -8.75 4.47 7.72
CA GLY A 446 -8.97 5.42 6.61
C GLY A 446 -10.40 5.94 6.54
N LEU A 447 -11.38 5.07 6.79
CA LEU A 447 -12.79 5.44 6.85
C LEU A 447 -13.06 6.39 8.03
N LEU A 448 -12.47 6.13 9.20
CA LEU A 448 -12.57 7.01 10.36
C LEU A 448 -11.94 8.38 10.09
N LEU A 449 -10.73 8.44 9.52
CA LEU A 449 -10.07 9.72 9.18
C LEU A 449 -10.91 10.56 8.22
N THR A 450 -11.50 9.90 7.23
CA THR A 450 -12.32 10.53 6.20
C THR A 450 -13.67 10.99 6.74
N ASN A 451 -14.32 10.19 7.59
CA ASN A 451 -15.62 10.54 8.19
C ASN A 451 -15.51 11.56 9.31
N ALA A 452 -14.41 11.53 10.08
CA ALA A 452 -14.13 12.49 11.15
C ALA A 452 -13.67 13.87 10.63
N GLY A 453 -13.55 14.05 9.31
CA GLY A 453 -13.06 15.29 8.70
C GLY A 453 -11.57 15.56 8.93
N LEU A 454 -10.84 14.58 9.47
CA LEU A 454 -9.40 14.71 9.75
C LEU A 454 -8.56 14.69 8.49
N SER A 455 -8.98 13.94 7.46
CA SER A 455 -8.34 13.97 6.14
C SER A 455 -8.24 15.40 5.59
N ASP A 456 -9.35 16.14 5.62
CA ASP A 456 -9.39 17.52 5.14
C ASP A 456 -8.59 18.46 6.07
N TRP A 457 -8.62 18.22 7.37
CA TRP A 457 -7.84 18.99 8.33
C TRP A 457 -6.33 18.82 8.14
N ILE A 458 -5.84 17.58 8.03
CA ILE A 458 -4.42 17.29 7.73
C ILE A 458 -4.02 17.98 6.44
N ALA A 459 -4.88 17.95 5.43
CA ALA A 459 -4.62 18.62 4.16
C ALA A 459 -4.39 20.13 4.36
N THR A 460 -5.24 20.83 5.13
CA THR A 460 -5.05 22.27 5.41
C THR A 460 -3.75 22.58 6.16
N ARG A 461 -3.20 21.65 6.96
CA ARG A 461 -1.93 21.85 7.67
C ARG A 461 -0.70 21.72 6.79
N LEU A 462 -0.84 21.09 5.63
CA LEU A 462 0.25 20.83 4.69
C LEU A 462 0.24 21.80 3.51
N GLU A 463 -0.64 22.80 3.50
CA GLU A 463 -0.77 23.77 2.39
C GLU A 463 0.54 24.51 2.08
N ALA A 464 1.42 24.69 3.07
CA ALA A 464 2.76 25.26 2.85
C ALA A 464 3.61 24.46 1.84
N PHE A 465 3.34 23.17 1.68
CA PHE A 465 4.02 22.28 0.74
C PHE A 465 3.33 22.20 -0.63
N ALA A 466 2.18 22.88 -0.82
CA ALA A 466 1.45 22.88 -2.09
C ALA A 466 2.23 23.53 -3.26
N THR A 467 3.26 24.31 -2.95
CA THR A 467 4.14 24.96 -3.95
C THR A 467 5.29 24.06 -4.41
N LEU A 468 5.49 22.89 -3.78
CA LEU A 468 6.56 21.99 -4.18
C LEU A 468 6.29 21.42 -5.59
N PRO A 469 7.31 21.32 -6.46
CA PRO A 469 7.18 20.61 -7.72
C PRO A 469 6.73 19.16 -7.48
N SER A 470 5.85 18.66 -8.34
CA SER A 470 5.22 17.34 -8.19
C SER A 470 6.22 16.19 -8.02
N TRP A 471 7.36 16.23 -8.72
CA TRP A 471 8.42 15.24 -8.63
C TRP A 471 9.18 15.31 -7.29
N VAL A 472 9.40 16.50 -6.72
CA VAL A 472 10.02 16.68 -5.40
C VAL A 472 9.11 16.11 -4.32
N ALA A 473 7.83 16.46 -4.37
CA ALA A 473 6.83 15.96 -3.44
C ALA A 473 6.70 14.42 -3.50
N SER A 474 6.63 13.87 -4.71
CA SER A 474 6.58 12.42 -4.94
C SER A 474 7.83 11.71 -4.42
N THR A 475 9.01 12.29 -4.63
CA THR A 475 10.30 11.75 -4.14
C THR A 475 10.37 11.79 -2.61
N ALA A 476 9.93 12.88 -1.98
CA ALA A 476 9.89 13.01 -0.53
C ALA A 476 8.94 11.98 0.11
N VAL A 477 7.75 11.78 -0.47
CA VAL A 477 6.78 10.78 0.02
C VAL A 477 7.30 9.35 -0.19
N ALA A 478 7.87 9.04 -1.37
CA ALA A 478 8.48 7.73 -1.63
C ALA A 478 9.66 7.46 -0.69
N GLY A 479 10.53 8.45 -0.48
CA GLY A 479 11.66 8.38 0.44
C GLY A 479 11.23 8.19 1.89
N LEU A 480 10.16 8.86 2.32
CA LEU A 480 9.57 8.65 3.64
C LEU A 480 9.02 7.22 3.78
N ALA A 481 8.31 6.71 2.76
CA ALA A 481 7.78 5.35 2.76
C ALA A 481 8.91 4.33 2.90
N LEU A 482 9.96 4.44 2.08
CA LEU A 482 11.15 3.58 2.18
C LEU A 482 11.86 3.74 3.53
N ALA A 483 12.07 4.95 4.02
CA ALA A 483 12.75 5.15 5.30
C ALA A 483 11.99 4.51 6.47
N LEU A 484 10.65 4.49 6.41
CA LEU A 484 9.84 3.81 7.42
C LEU A 484 9.95 2.28 7.35
N THR A 485 10.24 1.67 6.19
CA THR A 485 10.47 0.21 6.12
C THR A 485 11.73 -0.22 6.89
N ALA A 486 12.66 0.71 7.13
CA ALA A 486 13.85 0.42 7.92
C ALA A 486 13.54 0.12 9.40
N VAL A 487 12.40 0.62 9.91
CA VAL A 487 11.98 0.48 11.31
C VAL A 487 10.67 -0.28 11.48
N ALA A 488 9.90 -0.47 10.41
CA ALA A 488 8.61 -1.15 10.40
C ALA A 488 8.52 -2.11 9.22
N SER A 489 7.70 -3.16 9.30
CA SER A 489 7.49 -4.04 8.14
C SER A 489 6.80 -3.32 6.96
N ASN A 490 7.03 -3.79 5.74
CA ASN A 490 6.39 -3.25 4.51
C ASN A 490 4.86 -3.13 4.64
N THR A 491 4.23 -4.13 5.28
CA THR A 491 2.78 -4.14 5.52
C THR A 491 2.36 -3.05 6.48
N ALA A 492 3.11 -2.87 7.57
CA ALA A 492 2.87 -1.82 8.56
C ALA A 492 3.02 -0.43 7.92
N THR A 493 4.11 -0.20 7.18
CA THR A 493 4.36 1.07 6.48
C THR A 493 3.24 1.41 5.50
N ALA A 494 2.77 0.45 4.69
CA ALA A 494 1.65 0.66 3.79
C ALA A 494 0.35 0.96 4.56
N ALA A 495 0.05 0.19 5.62
CA ALA A 495 -1.12 0.38 6.48
C ALA A 495 -1.18 1.77 7.11
N MET A 496 -0.01 2.36 7.39
CA MET A 496 0.13 3.71 7.93
C MET A 496 -0.01 4.80 6.88
N LEU A 497 0.70 4.68 5.74
CA LEU A 497 0.85 5.78 4.80
C LEU A 497 -0.23 5.82 3.71
N VAL A 498 -0.76 4.67 3.29
CA VAL A 498 -1.81 4.64 2.25
C VAL A 498 -3.06 5.44 2.66
N PRO A 499 -3.58 5.33 3.91
CA PRO A 499 -4.69 6.17 4.35
C PRO A 499 -4.41 7.68 4.32
N LEU A 500 -3.15 8.08 4.41
CA LEU A 500 -2.71 9.47 4.39
C LEU A 500 -2.41 9.97 2.96
N ALA A 501 -2.22 9.07 1.99
CA ALA A 501 -1.85 9.42 0.63
C ALA A 501 -2.92 10.25 -0.10
N ILE A 502 -4.21 9.97 0.07
CA ILE A 502 -5.28 10.75 -0.59
C ILE A 502 -5.36 12.18 -0.06
N PRO A 503 -5.40 12.42 1.27
CA PRO A 503 -5.29 13.76 1.84
C PRO A 503 -4.05 14.51 1.32
N LEU A 504 -2.90 13.85 1.27
CA LEU A 504 -1.64 14.44 0.78
C LEU A 504 -1.72 14.82 -0.70
N ALA A 505 -2.30 13.96 -1.53
CA ALA A 505 -2.43 14.21 -2.96
C ALA A 505 -3.26 15.46 -3.26
N ALA A 506 -4.33 15.68 -2.49
CA ALA A 506 -5.17 16.86 -2.64
C ALA A 506 -4.39 18.18 -2.38
N VAL A 507 -3.46 18.18 -1.43
CA VAL A 507 -2.63 19.34 -1.09
C VAL A 507 -1.51 19.56 -2.10
N LEU A 508 -0.84 18.47 -2.49
CA LEU A 508 0.30 18.50 -3.38
C LEU A 508 -0.12 18.69 -4.85
N HIS A 509 -1.43 18.85 -5.10
CA HIS A 509 -2.03 18.93 -6.44
C HIS A 509 -1.62 17.75 -7.32
N LEU A 510 -1.52 16.56 -6.72
CA LEU A 510 -1.20 15.30 -7.39
C LEU A 510 -2.46 14.48 -7.62
N ASP A 511 -2.43 13.63 -8.65
CA ASP A 511 -3.45 12.60 -8.83
C ASP A 511 -3.46 11.66 -7.60
N PRO A 512 -4.61 11.49 -6.91
CA PRO A 512 -4.69 10.63 -5.72
C PRO A 512 -4.27 9.20 -5.98
N ALA A 513 -4.54 8.66 -7.17
CA ALA A 513 -4.15 7.30 -7.47
C ALA A 513 -2.64 7.16 -7.63
N ARG A 514 -2.01 8.13 -8.29
CA ARG A 514 -0.55 8.19 -8.41
C ARG A 514 0.12 8.12 -7.04
N LEU A 515 -0.34 8.90 -6.07
CA LEU A 515 0.31 8.96 -4.76
C LEU A 515 0.04 7.70 -3.92
N VAL A 516 -1.17 7.15 -3.96
CA VAL A 516 -1.52 5.89 -3.28
C VAL A 516 -0.67 4.73 -3.81
N VAL A 517 -0.57 4.59 -5.13
CA VAL A 517 0.24 3.54 -5.77
C VAL A 517 1.72 3.76 -5.47
N LEU A 518 2.21 5.00 -5.57
CA LEU A 518 3.59 5.33 -5.24
C LEU A 518 3.95 4.93 -3.82
N VAL A 519 3.11 5.21 -2.83
CA VAL A 519 3.32 4.80 -1.44
C VAL A 519 3.35 3.28 -1.29
N ALA A 520 2.44 2.55 -1.94
CA ALA A 520 2.40 1.09 -1.87
C ALA A 520 3.63 0.43 -2.51
N ILE A 521 4.10 0.95 -3.65
CA ILE A 521 5.32 0.46 -4.29
C ILE A 521 6.55 0.82 -3.45
N ALA A 522 6.67 2.08 -3.02
CA ALA A 522 7.82 2.56 -2.24
C ALA A 522 7.97 1.82 -0.90
N SER A 523 6.85 1.50 -0.23
CA SER A 523 6.84 0.68 0.98
C SER A 523 7.15 -0.81 0.75
N SER A 524 7.30 -1.25 -0.50
CA SER A 524 7.55 -2.64 -0.88
C SER A 524 8.93 -2.90 -1.47
N ILE A 525 9.77 -1.86 -1.64
CA ILE A 525 11.08 -1.94 -2.34
C ILE A 525 12.26 -1.73 -1.41
N ASP A 526 12.25 -2.39 -0.24
CA ASP A 526 13.37 -2.38 0.71
C ASP A 526 14.41 -3.45 0.36
N PHE A 527 15.61 -3.01 0.00
CA PHE A 527 16.75 -3.88 -0.31
C PHE A 527 17.92 -3.74 0.68
N ALA A 528 17.98 -2.66 1.48
CA ALA A 528 19.15 -2.33 2.30
C ALA A 528 19.31 -3.20 3.53
N LEU A 529 18.23 -3.56 4.23
CA LEU A 529 18.32 -4.27 5.49
C LEU A 529 18.10 -5.77 5.34
N VAL A 530 18.94 -6.56 6.02
CA VAL A 530 18.78 -8.03 6.08
C VAL A 530 17.44 -8.45 6.68
N ILE A 531 17.00 -7.69 7.69
CA ILE A 531 15.74 -7.92 8.39
C ILE A 531 14.57 -7.22 7.67
N GLY A 532 14.86 -6.29 6.75
CA GLY A 532 13.84 -5.48 6.07
C GLY A 532 12.85 -6.33 5.28
N THR A 533 13.32 -7.40 4.61
CA THR A 533 12.43 -8.34 3.95
C THR A 533 12.85 -9.81 4.14
N PRO A 534 11.90 -10.75 4.29
CA PRO A 534 12.22 -12.18 4.39
C PRO A 534 13.03 -12.74 3.21
N PRO A 535 12.82 -12.32 1.93
CA PRO A 535 13.70 -12.69 0.82
C PRO A 535 15.18 -12.40 1.09
N THR A 536 15.51 -11.18 1.54
CA THR A 536 16.89 -10.79 1.85
C THR A 536 17.44 -11.61 3.02
N MET A 537 16.61 -11.92 4.03
CA MET A 537 16.97 -12.79 5.14
C MET A 537 17.30 -14.22 4.68
N ILE A 538 16.52 -14.80 3.76
CA ILE A 538 16.80 -16.12 3.18
C ILE A 538 18.14 -16.09 2.44
N ALA A 539 18.40 -15.07 1.61
CA ALA A 539 19.68 -14.91 0.94
C ALA A 539 20.85 -14.78 1.93
N TYR A 540 20.69 -14.00 3.00
CA TYR A 540 21.69 -13.86 4.05
C TYR A 540 21.97 -15.18 4.79
N SER A 541 20.93 -15.98 5.05
CA SER A 541 21.04 -17.28 5.76
C SER A 541 21.90 -18.32 5.04
N THR A 542 22.19 -18.12 3.76
CA THR A 542 23.12 -18.96 2.99
C THR A 542 24.58 -18.83 3.43
N GLY A 543 24.92 -17.81 4.23
CA GLY A 543 26.30 -17.55 4.68
C GLY A 543 27.20 -16.92 3.61
N LEU A 544 26.66 -16.56 2.44
CA LEU A 544 27.43 -16.02 1.32
C LEU A 544 27.78 -14.52 1.45
N PHE A 545 27.05 -13.78 2.29
CA PHE A 545 27.09 -12.31 2.36
C PHE A 545 27.35 -11.81 3.77
N SER A 546 28.04 -10.67 3.88
CA SER A 546 28.04 -9.89 5.12
C SER A 546 26.87 -8.90 5.14
N THR A 547 26.49 -8.43 6.33
CA THR A 547 25.44 -7.41 6.50
C THR A 547 25.78 -6.11 5.77
N THR A 548 27.03 -5.64 5.91
CA THR A 548 27.55 -4.44 5.22
C THR A 548 27.47 -4.57 3.71
N GLU A 549 27.70 -5.77 3.20
CA GLU A 549 27.69 -6.04 1.77
C GLU A 549 26.27 -5.93 1.17
N ILE A 550 25.26 -6.46 1.87
CA ILE A 550 23.85 -6.32 1.50
C ILE A 550 23.46 -4.84 1.58
N PHE A 551 23.78 -4.18 2.69
CA PHE A 551 23.44 -2.77 2.92
C PHE A 551 23.97 -1.84 1.83
N ARG A 552 25.26 -1.93 1.49
CA ARG A 552 25.86 -1.06 0.46
C ARG A 552 25.21 -1.20 -0.91
N ARG A 553 24.78 -2.42 -1.27
CA ARG A 553 24.10 -2.67 -2.56
C ARG A 553 22.63 -2.29 -2.49
N GLY A 554 21.96 -2.58 -1.38
CA GLY A 554 20.56 -2.29 -1.17
C GLY A 554 20.28 -0.80 -1.19
N VAL A 555 21.03 0.03 -0.47
CA VAL A 555 20.83 1.50 -0.46
C VAL A 555 20.94 2.11 -1.87
N VAL A 556 21.84 1.60 -2.69
CA VAL A 556 21.96 2.04 -4.10
C VAL A 556 20.73 1.64 -4.90
N LEU A 557 20.23 0.42 -4.73
CA LEU A 557 19.03 -0.05 -5.39
C LEU A 557 17.78 0.68 -4.91
N ASP A 558 17.66 0.94 -3.63
CA ASP A 558 16.57 1.71 -3.02
C ASP A 558 16.47 3.10 -3.66
N ALA A 559 17.60 3.83 -3.74
CA ALA A 559 17.66 5.16 -4.34
C ALA A 559 17.30 5.14 -5.83
N ILE A 560 17.84 4.17 -6.59
CA ILE A 560 17.52 4.01 -8.01
C ILE A 560 16.06 3.58 -8.21
N GLY A 561 15.53 2.74 -7.33
CA GLY A 561 14.14 2.29 -7.34
C GLY A 561 13.16 3.45 -7.18
N ILE A 562 13.41 4.34 -6.21
CA ILE A 562 12.63 5.58 -6.05
C ILE A 562 12.74 6.45 -7.31
N LEU A 563 13.95 6.63 -7.85
CA LEU A 563 14.13 7.43 -9.06
C LEU A 563 13.33 6.88 -10.25
N VAL A 564 13.42 5.56 -10.50
CA VAL A 564 12.68 4.87 -11.56
C VAL A 564 11.17 4.98 -11.34
N LEU A 565 10.71 4.84 -10.09
CA LEU A 565 9.30 4.96 -9.72
C LEU A 565 8.74 6.37 -10.01
N VAL A 566 9.44 7.41 -9.55
CA VAL A 566 8.97 8.81 -9.67
C VAL A 566 9.10 9.34 -11.11
N THR A 567 10.00 8.79 -11.92
CA THR A 567 10.25 9.25 -13.30
C THR A 567 9.66 8.32 -14.35
N ALA A 568 10.35 7.24 -14.68
CA ALA A 568 10.04 6.36 -15.80
C ALA A 568 8.68 5.68 -15.63
N VAL A 569 8.37 5.20 -14.42
CA VAL A 569 7.08 4.54 -14.15
C VAL A 569 5.94 5.56 -14.12
N ALA A 570 6.14 6.75 -13.55
CA ALA A 570 5.15 7.81 -13.59
C ALA A 570 4.83 8.25 -15.03
N ALA A 571 5.83 8.27 -15.92
CA ALA A 571 5.62 8.49 -17.35
C ALA A 571 4.82 7.37 -18.01
N CYS A 572 5.11 6.10 -17.69
CA CYS A 572 4.32 4.96 -18.15
C CYS A 572 2.85 5.06 -17.71
N TRP A 573 2.57 5.48 -16.49
CA TRP A 573 1.19 5.65 -16.02
C TRP A 573 0.42 6.72 -16.81
N HIS A 574 1.10 7.80 -17.19
CA HIS A 574 0.52 8.83 -18.03
C HIS A 574 0.20 8.31 -19.44
N LEU A 575 1.13 7.57 -20.05
CA LEU A 575 0.94 6.94 -21.37
C LEU A 575 -0.17 5.88 -21.38
N LEU A 576 -0.32 5.14 -20.28
CA LEU A 576 -1.37 4.14 -20.10
C LEU A 576 -2.73 4.75 -19.72
N GLY A 577 -2.80 6.06 -19.47
CA GLY A 577 -4.02 6.76 -19.07
C GLY A 577 -4.53 6.37 -17.68
N VAL A 578 -3.65 5.84 -16.81
CA VAL A 578 -4.02 5.38 -15.46
C VAL A 578 -3.64 6.37 -14.35
N ALA A 579 -2.81 7.39 -14.62
CA ALA A 579 -2.48 8.43 -13.64
C ALA A 579 -2.03 9.78 -14.21
#